data_AF-I1IEA6-F1
#
_entry.id   AF-I1IEA6-F1
#
_cell.length_a   1.000
_cell.length_b   1.000
_cell.length_c   1.000
_cell.angle_alpha   90.00
_cell.angle_beta   90.00
_cell.angle_gamma   90.00
#
_symmetry.space_group_name_H-M   'P 1'
#
loop_
_entity.id
_entity.type
_entity.pdbx_description
1 polymer ?
#
loop_
_entity_poly.entity_id
_entity_poly.type
_entity_poly.pdbx_seq_one_letter_code
_entity_poly.pdbx_strand_id
1 'polypeptide(L)'
;MSEYQNVVGGRLKLKGKPLDVKEGGVKKKKKKHRREESSQVEHGEHREGGSSELQGDAINEFSEADKMGEEGSSQADYDHLTPAERRYIEQKQKIDIHKLAKVADKSHRDRIQDFNQYLANLSEHYDIPKVGPG
;
A
#
# COMPACT_ATOMS: atom_id res chain seq x y z
N MET A 1 -28.21 -29.05 -7.22
CA MET A 1 -27.80 -28.74 -8.61
C MET A 1 -26.66 -27.74 -8.52
N SER A 2 -25.54 -27.95 -9.23
CA SER A 2 -24.31 -27.17 -9.08
C SER A 2 -24.41 -25.76 -9.68
N GLU A 3 -24.04 -24.74 -8.92
CA GLU A 3 -24.18 -23.30 -9.24
C GLU A 3 -23.38 -22.80 -10.46
N TYR A 4 -22.45 -23.61 -10.98
CA TYR A 4 -21.49 -23.20 -12.03
C TYR A 4 -21.79 -23.77 -13.42
N GLN A 5 -22.94 -24.40 -13.63
CA GLN A 5 -23.27 -25.05 -14.91
C GLN A 5 -23.50 -24.05 -16.07
N ASN A 6 -23.76 -22.78 -15.77
CA ASN A 6 -24.10 -21.75 -16.77
C ASN A 6 -22.95 -20.79 -17.09
N VAL A 7 -21.75 -21.02 -16.57
CA VAL A 7 -20.61 -20.11 -16.81
C VAL A 7 -20.02 -20.38 -18.18
N VAL A 8 -20.28 -19.46 -19.12
CA VAL A 8 -19.71 -19.52 -20.47
C VAL A 8 -18.26 -19.05 -20.42
N GLY A 9 -17.31 -19.99 -20.50
CA GLY A 9 -15.89 -19.69 -20.63
C GLY A 9 -15.54 -19.22 -22.05
N GLY A 10 -14.91 -18.06 -22.20
CA GLY A 10 -14.40 -17.56 -23.48
C GLY A 10 -14.32 -16.03 -23.57
N ARG A 11 -13.59 -15.51 -24.56
CA ARG A 11 -13.54 -14.07 -24.84
C ARG A 11 -14.90 -13.61 -25.37
N LEU A 12 -15.50 -12.60 -24.72
CA LEU A 12 -16.75 -11.99 -25.15
C LEU A 12 -16.59 -11.36 -26.54
N LYS A 13 -17.33 -11.88 -27.52
CA LYS A 13 -17.43 -11.30 -28.88
C LYS A 13 -18.80 -10.64 -29.02
N LEU A 14 -18.83 -9.34 -29.19
CA LEU A 14 -20.07 -8.59 -29.41
C LEU A 14 -20.37 -8.53 -30.91
N LYS A 15 -21.64 -8.75 -31.29
CA LYS A 15 -22.10 -8.58 -32.67
C LYS A 15 -22.18 -7.07 -32.96
N GLY A 16 -21.17 -6.52 -33.63
CA GLY A 16 -21.04 -5.09 -33.88
C GLY A 16 -19.60 -4.70 -34.23
N LYS A 17 -19.25 -3.41 -34.11
CA LYS A 17 -17.86 -2.95 -34.31
C LYS A 17 -16.90 -3.75 -33.42
N PRO A 18 -15.73 -4.14 -33.93
CA PRO A 18 -14.76 -4.89 -33.15
C PRO A 18 -14.37 -4.08 -31.91
N LEU A 19 -14.44 -4.70 -30.72
CA LEU A 19 -13.78 -4.16 -29.54
C LEU A 19 -12.28 -4.17 -29.85
N ASP A 20 -11.68 -2.98 -29.92
CA ASP A 20 -10.25 -2.80 -30.20
C ASP A 20 -9.42 -3.14 -28.96
N VAL A 21 -9.59 -4.37 -28.46
CA VAL A 21 -8.80 -4.90 -27.35
C VAL A 21 -7.51 -5.42 -27.96
N LYS A 22 -6.45 -4.61 -27.85
CA LYS A 22 -5.08 -4.95 -28.29
C LYS A 22 -4.80 -6.43 -28.05
N GLU A 23 -4.44 -7.13 -29.13
CA GLU A 23 -4.26 -8.59 -29.16
C GLU A 23 -3.08 -9.10 -28.28
N GLY A 24 -2.33 -8.19 -27.67
CA GLY A 24 -1.18 -8.51 -26.84
C GLY A 24 -1.54 -8.77 -25.39
N GLY A 25 -1.53 -10.05 -24.98
CA GLY A 25 -1.38 -10.40 -23.58
C GLY A 25 -0.19 -9.66 -22.96
N VAL A 26 -0.38 -9.06 -21.80
CA VAL A 26 0.67 -8.34 -21.05
C VAL A 26 1.85 -9.29 -20.83
N LYS A 27 2.97 -9.06 -21.52
CA LYS A 27 4.22 -9.81 -21.28
C LYS A 27 4.77 -9.43 -19.91
N LYS A 28 4.56 -10.29 -18.91
CA LYS A 28 5.20 -10.17 -17.60
C LYS A 28 6.72 -10.33 -17.78
N LYS A 29 7.51 -9.31 -17.42
CA LYS A 29 8.98 -9.41 -17.37
C LYS A 29 9.37 -10.34 -16.22
N LYS A 30 10.20 -11.36 -16.50
CA LYS A 30 10.81 -12.22 -15.47
C LYS A 30 11.93 -11.45 -14.75
N LYS A 31 11.86 -11.37 -13.42
CA LYS A 31 12.95 -10.89 -12.55
C LYS A 31 14.07 -11.96 -12.57
N LYS A 32 15.31 -11.56 -12.85
CA LYS A 32 16.49 -12.44 -12.71
C LYS A 32 16.86 -12.51 -11.23
N HIS A 33 16.98 -13.73 -10.69
CA HIS A 33 17.56 -13.98 -9.37
C HIS A 33 19.08 -14.01 -9.53
N ARG A 34 19.78 -13.08 -8.86
CA ARG A 34 21.25 -13.08 -8.75
C ARG A 34 21.60 -14.06 -7.63
N ARG A 35 22.37 -15.10 -7.95
CA ARG A 35 22.92 -16.07 -7.00
C ARG A 35 24.12 -15.41 -6.33
N GLU A 36 24.08 -15.25 -5.02
CA GLU A 36 25.25 -14.84 -4.25
C GLU A 36 26.07 -16.08 -3.92
N GLU A 37 27.35 -16.02 -4.26
CA GLU A 37 28.33 -17.07 -4.06
C GLU A 37 29.01 -16.84 -2.71
N SER A 38 28.92 -17.85 -1.86
CA SER A 38 29.53 -17.93 -0.54
C SER A 38 31.06 -18.02 -0.64
N SER A 39 31.78 -17.19 0.11
CA SER A 39 33.15 -17.49 0.51
C SER A 39 33.29 -17.34 2.03
N GLN A 40 33.38 -18.50 2.65
CA GLN A 40 33.69 -18.84 4.03
C GLN A 40 35.13 -18.43 4.37
N VAL A 41 35.32 -17.75 5.52
CA VAL A 41 36.57 -17.79 6.31
C VAL A 41 36.19 -17.74 7.81
N GLU A 42 36.31 -18.89 8.45
CA GLU A 42 36.45 -19.13 9.91
C GLU A 42 37.80 -18.54 10.42
N HIS A 43 38.10 -18.19 11.67
CA HIS A 43 37.56 -18.44 13.03
C HIS A 43 38.15 -17.34 13.96
N GLY A 44 37.49 -17.05 15.09
CA GLY A 44 38.08 -16.34 16.23
C GLY A 44 37.03 -16.03 17.30
N GLU A 45 37.13 -16.69 18.44
CA GLU A 45 36.02 -17.01 19.35
C GLU A 45 35.68 -15.95 20.43
N HIS A 46 34.46 -16.07 20.96
CA HIS A 46 33.91 -15.67 22.27
C HIS A 46 33.54 -14.20 22.58
N ARG A 47 32.23 -13.90 22.55
CA ARG A 47 31.40 -13.58 23.75
C ARG A 47 29.89 -13.53 23.41
N GLU A 48 29.09 -14.27 24.19
CA GLU A 48 27.62 -14.24 24.31
C GLU A 48 27.10 -12.80 24.59
N GLY A 49 25.91 -12.36 24.18
CA GLY A 49 24.85 -12.99 23.43
C GLY A 49 23.69 -11.99 23.18
N GLY A 50 23.17 -11.99 21.95
CA GLY A 50 21.73 -11.80 21.70
C GLY A 50 21.15 -10.44 21.28
N SER A 51 21.84 -9.59 20.51
CA SER A 51 21.14 -8.56 19.69
C SER A 51 20.75 -9.18 18.36
N SER A 52 19.52 -9.71 18.24
CA SER A 52 18.97 -10.11 16.94
C SER A 52 18.15 -8.95 16.39
N GLU A 53 18.83 -8.09 15.64
CA GLU A 53 18.24 -7.18 14.67
C GLU A 53 17.46 -8.02 13.64
N LEU A 54 16.16 -8.16 13.87
CA LEU A 54 15.25 -8.63 12.84
C LEU A 54 14.77 -7.41 12.05
N GLN A 55 15.46 -7.23 10.95
CA GLN A 55 15.09 -6.53 9.73
C GLN A 55 13.58 -6.60 9.47
N GLY A 56 12.85 -5.58 9.94
CA GLY A 56 11.46 -5.34 9.62
C GLY A 56 11.38 -4.55 8.32
N ASP A 57 11.56 -5.24 7.21
CA ASP A 57 11.29 -4.72 5.88
C ASP A 57 9.76 -4.62 5.69
N ALA A 58 9.31 -3.47 5.16
CA ALA A 58 7.93 -3.02 4.99
C ALA A 58 7.27 -2.35 6.21
N ILE A 59 7.36 -1.02 6.29
CA ILE A 59 6.25 -0.06 6.05
C ILE A 59 6.89 1.35 6.08
N ASN A 60 7.34 1.83 4.92
CA ASN A 60 7.11 3.23 4.53
C ASN A 60 7.42 3.37 3.04
N GLU A 61 6.42 3.08 2.22
CA GLU A 61 6.36 3.48 0.81
C GLU A 61 6.21 5.02 0.76
N PHE A 62 7.27 5.73 1.17
CA PHE A 62 7.38 7.18 1.20
C PHE A 62 8.77 7.60 0.71
N SER A 63 9.24 7.01 -0.39
CA SER A 63 10.44 7.49 -1.08
C SER A 63 10.54 7.03 -2.54
N GLU A 64 9.41 6.94 -3.26
CA GLU A 64 9.44 6.80 -4.72
C GLU A 64 8.48 7.78 -5.44
N ALA A 65 8.35 8.98 -4.88
CA ALA A 65 7.74 10.13 -5.56
C ALA A 65 8.69 11.34 -5.65
N ASP A 66 9.97 11.17 -5.33
CA ASP A 66 10.95 12.27 -5.27
C ASP A 66 11.70 12.48 -6.60
N LYS A 67 10.97 12.30 -7.71
CA LYS A 67 11.40 12.67 -9.08
C LYS A 67 10.28 13.34 -9.88
N MET A 68 9.45 14.14 -9.24
CA MET A 68 8.64 15.15 -9.93
C MET A 68 8.80 16.49 -9.23
N GLY A 69 10.03 17.00 -9.25
CA GLY A 69 10.23 18.44 -9.22
C GLY A 69 9.68 19.02 -10.52
N GLU A 70 8.42 19.42 -10.51
CA GLU A 70 7.86 20.28 -11.55
C GLU A 70 6.76 21.17 -10.94
N GLU A 71 7.21 22.21 -10.24
CA GLU A 71 6.44 23.45 -10.13
C GLU A 71 6.31 24.02 -11.55
N GLY A 72 5.34 23.55 -12.34
CA GLY A 72 5.22 24.01 -13.73
C GLY A 72 4.12 23.41 -14.62
N SER A 73 3.48 22.30 -14.27
CA SER A 73 2.55 21.61 -15.20
C SER A 73 1.14 21.31 -14.66
N SER A 74 0.80 21.74 -13.44
CA SER A 74 -0.50 21.41 -12.84
C SER A 74 -1.69 21.96 -13.63
N GLN A 75 -1.58 23.15 -14.24
CA GLN A 75 -2.68 23.72 -15.05
C GLN A 75 -2.90 23.02 -16.39
N ALA A 76 -1.81 22.56 -17.03
CA ALA A 76 -1.91 21.84 -18.30
C ALA A 76 -2.67 20.52 -18.09
N ASP A 77 -2.48 19.88 -16.93
CA ASP A 77 -3.14 18.62 -16.57
C ASP A 77 -4.60 18.73 -16.14
N TYR A 78 -5.13 19.93 -15.89
CA TYR A 78 -6.56 20.07 -15.59
C TYR A 78 -7.42 20.08 -16.85
N ASP A 79 -6.88 20.46 -18.02
CA ASP A 79 -7.75 20.83 -19.14
C ASP A 79 -8.41 19.62 -19.84
N HIS A 80 -7.71 18.48 -19.86
CA HIS A 80 -8.22 17.19 -20.35
C HIS A 80 -9.15 16.45 -19.39
N LEU A 81 -9.31 16.93 -18.15
CA LEU A 81 -10.10 16.23 -17.15
C LEU A 81 -11.58 16.48 -17.32
N THR A 82 -12.34 15.41 -17.13
CA THR A 82 -13.79 15.46 -17.06
C THR A 82 -14.23 16.34 -15.87
N PRO A 83 -15.43 16.96 -15.94
CA PRO A 83 -15.94 17.76 -14.81
C PRO A 83 -16.01 16.99 -13.48
N ALA A 84 -16.21 15.67 -13.53
CA ALA A 84 -16.23 14.82 -12.34
C ALA A 84 -14.82 14.67 -11.72
N GLU A 85 -13.81 14.43 -12.55
CA GLU A 85 -12.42 14.32 -12.10
C GLU A 85 -11.92 15.64 -11.51
N ARG A 86 -12.24 16.78 -12.15
CA ARG A 86 -11.89 18.11 -11.62
C ARG A 86 -12.43 18.32 -10.21
N ARG A 87 -13.72 18.04 -9.99
CA ARG A 87 -14.35 18.12 -8.66
C ARG A 87 -13.72 17.19 -7.63
N TYR A 88 -13.38 15.96 -8.03
CA TYR A 88 -12.73 15.00 -7.15
C TYR A 88 -11.36 15.51 -6.68
N ILE A 89 -10.55 16.05 -7.60
CA ILE A 89 -9.22 16.57 -7.25
C ILE A 89 -9.35 17.77 -6.32
N GLU A 90 -10.25 18.72 -6.60
CA GLU A 90 -10.50 19.85 -5.71
C GLU A 90 -10.94 19.39 -4.30
N GLN A 91 -11.84 18.41 -4.22
CA GLN A 91 -12.29 17.86 -2.95
C GLN A 91 -11.14 17.19 -2.20
N LYS A 92 -10.33 16.39 -2.91
CA LYS A 92 -9.15 15.74 -2.34
C LYS A 92 -8.16 16.77 -1.81
N GLN A 93 -7.84 17.81 -2.57
CA GLN A 93 -6.98 18.91 -2.12
C GLN A 93 -7.51 19.57 -0.85
N LYS A 94 -8.82 19.86 -0.77
CA LYS A 94 -9.44 20.42 0.45
C LYS A 94 -9.27 19.50 1.66
N ILE A 95 -9.50 18.20 1.48
CA ILE A 95 -9.33 17.20 2.54
C ILE A 95 -7.85 17.11 2.96
N ASP A 96 -6.94 17.12 1.99
CA ASP A 96 -5.51 16.96 2.23
C ASP A 96 -4.93 18.18 2.96
N ILE A 97 -5.35 19.40 2.63
CA ILE A 97 -4.99 20.62 3.39
C ILE A 97 -5.40 20.48 4.86
N HIS A 98 -6.64 20.04 5.12
CA HIS A 98 -7.13 19.87 6.49
C HIS A 98 -6.42 18.74 7.24
N LYS A 99 -6.08 17.63 6.57
CA LYS A 99 -5.26 16.56 7.15
C LYS A 99 -3.84 17.04 7.44
N LEU A 100 -3.24 17.77 6.50
CA LEU A 100 -1.87 18.26 6.59
C LEU A 100 -1.73 19.23 7.76
N ALA A 101 -2.68 20.14 7.97
CA ALA A 101 -2.70 21.01 9.15
C ALA A 101 -2.63 20.21 10.45
N LYS A 102 -3.52 19.22 10.62
CA LYS A 102 -3.55 18.37 11.83
C LYS A 102 -2.28 17.56 12.06
N VAL A 103 -1.67 17.06 10.97
CA VAL A 103 -0.43 16.28 11.05
C VAL A 103 0.76 17.18 11.33
N ALA A 104 0.78 18.40 10.78
CA ALA A 104 1.82 19.39 11.02
C ALA A 104 1.81 19.90 12.47
N ASP A 105 0.63 19.99 13.09
CA ASP A 105 0.49 20.42 14.48
C ASP A 105 1.14 19.45 15.50
N LYS A 106 1.33 18.17 15.13
CA LYS A 106 1.86 17.14 16.04
C LYS A 106 3.29 16.75 15.70
N SER A 107 4.17 16.74 16.72
CA SER A 107 5.51 16.19 16.55
C SER A 107 5.47 14.68 16.32
N HIS A 108 6.52 14.11 15.73
CA HIS A 108 6.67 12.65 15.65
C HIS A 108 6.64 12.00 17.03
N ARG A 109 7.26 12.63 18.03
CA ARG A 109 7.22 12.18 19.43
C ARG A 109 5.78 12.10 19.95
N ASP A 110 4.98 13.14 19.73
CA ASP A 110 3.59 13.19 20.19
C ASP A 110 2.75 12.13 19.48
N ARG A 111 2.99 11.90 18.18
CA ARG A 111 2.35 10.81 17.42
C ARG A 111 2.68 9.43 18.00
N ILE A 112 3.93 9.20 18.40
CA ILE A 112 4.33 7.94 19.07
C ILE A 112 3.67 7.83 20.44
N GLN A 113 3.64 8.91 21.22
CA GLN A 113 3.01 8.92 22.54
C GLN A 113 1.51 8.64 22.44
N ASP A 114 0.79 9.31 21.55
CA ASP A 114 -0.63 9.07 21.26
C ASP A 114 -0.89 7.61 20.85
N PHE A 115 -0.03 7.05 19.99
CA PHE A 115 -0.15 5.67 19.54
C PHE A 115 0.09 4.67 20.69
N ASN A 116 1.12 4.89 21.50
CA ASN A 116 1.39 4.02 22.66
C ASN A 116 0.26 4.11 23.69
N GLN A 117 -0.28 5.30 23.93
CA GLN A 117 -1.43 5.49 24.79
C GLN A 117 -2.67 4.77 24.24
N TYR A 118 -2.90 4.81 22.92
CA TYR A 118 -3.97 4.06 22.28
C TYR A 118 -3.80 2.55 22.47
N LEU A 119 -2.60 2.02 22.26
CA LEU A 119 -2.31 0.60 22.48
C LEU A 119 -2.51 0.18 23.94
N ALA A 120 -2.08 1.00 24.89
CA ALA A 120 -2.28 0.73 26.32
C ALA A 120 -3.77 0.71 26.71
N ASN A 121 -4.61 1.45 25.98
CA ASN A 121 -6.05 1.51 26.22
C ASN A 121 -6.85 0.45 25.43
N LEU A 122 -6.24 -0.26 24.48
CA LEU A 122 -6.92 -1.33 23.75
C LEU A 122 -7.19 -2.51 24.68
N SER A 123 -8.37 -3.11 24.56
CA SER A 123 -8.70 -4.30 25.32
C SER A 123 -7.80 -5.46 24.90
N GLU A 124 -7.26 -6.18 25.88
CA GLU A 124 -6.55 -7.44 25.62
C GLU A 124 -7.52 -8.50 25.07
N HIS A 125 -8.78 -8.48 25.52
CA HIS A 125 -9.80 -9.46 25.17
C HIS A 125 -10.89 -8.82 24.29
N TYR A 126 -11.00 -9.32 23.06
CA TYR A 126 -12.02 -8.93 22.09
C TYR A 126 -13.25 -9.85 22.10
N ASP A 127 -13.43 -10.64 23.16
CA ASP A 127 -14.55 -11.56 23.32
C ASP A 127 -15.39 -11.19 24.55
N ILE A 128 -16.67 -11.51 24.49
CA ILE A 128 -17.59 -11.24 25.59
C ILE A 128 -17.41 -12.37 26.61
N PRO A 129 -17.13 -12.06 27.89
CA PRO A 129 -17.04 -13.10 28.90
C PRO A 129 -18.35 -13.88 28.96
N LYS A 130 -18.25 -15.21 28.96
CA LYS A 130 -19.43 -16.08 29.00
C LYS A 130 -20.20 -15.84 30.31
N VAL A 131 -21.40 -15.26 30.19
CA VAL A 131 -22.32 -15.12 31.33
C VAL A 131 -22.96 -16.47 31.65
N GLY A 132 -22.81 -16.92 32.89
CA GLY A 132 -23.47 -18.13 33.39
C GLY A 132 -24.94 -17.85 33.75
N PRO A 133 -25.82 -18.85 33.67
CA PRO A 133 -27.19 -18.71 34.17
C PRO A 133 -27.14 -18.61 35.69
N GLY A 134 -27.41 -17.42 36.22
CA GLY A 134 -27.80 -17.21 37.61
C GLY A 134 -29.28 -17.52 37.79
#